data_AF-A0A968J0W3-F1
#
_entry.id   AF-A0A968J0W3-F1
#
_cell.length_a   1.000
_cell.length_b   1.000
_cell.length_c   1.000
_cell.angle_alpha   90.00
_cell.angle_beta   90.00
_cell.angle_gamma   90.00
#
_symmetry.space_group_name_H-M   'P 1'
#
loop_
_entity.id
_entity.type
_entity.pdbx_description
1 polymer ?
#
loop_
_entity_poly.entity_id
_entity_poly.type
_entity_poly.pdbx_seq_one_letter_code
_entity_poly.pdbx_strand_id
1 'polypeptide(L)'
;MANPTPEIAPELVTDKVAVMATGRSDYPNQINNVLAFPGMFRGALDARIRQFEPTMYLRAAEAIAALIHDRDLGPQNIVPSAFDDRVASAVAAAVAHR
;
A
#
# COMPACT_ATOMS: atom_id res chain seq x y z
N MET A 1 -12.98 3.32 2.02
CA MET A 1 -11.76 4.12 2.16
C MET A 1 -12.04 5.60 2.44
N ALA A 2 -13.25 6.00 2.83
CA ALA A 2 -13.53 7.38 3.23
C ALA A 2 -12.72 7.79 4.48
N ASN A 3 -12.33 9.07 4.53
CA ASN A 3 -11.61 9.68 5.65
C ASN A 3 -12.31 11.01 6.06
N PRO A 4 -12.34 11.38 7.35
CA PRO A 4 -11.83 10.61 8.50
C PRO A 4 -12.79 9.49 8.93
N THR A 5 -14.04 9.52 8.50
CA THR A 5 -15.07 8.53 8.84
C THR A 5 -15.19 7.49 7.73
N PRO A 6 -14.88 6.20 7.97
CA PRO A 6 -15.06 5.13 6.99
C PRO A 6 -16.53 4.89 6.66
N GLU A 7 -16.79 4.17 5.57
CA GLU A 7 -18.13 3.80 5.10
C GLU A 7 -18.89 2.93 6.11
N ILE A 8 -18.17 2.18 6.93
CA ILE A 8 -18.69 1.42 8.05
C ILE A 8 -17.74 1.52 9.24
N ALA A 9 -18.27 1.75 10.43
CA ALA A 9 -17.48 1.74 11.66
C ALA A 9 -16.88 0.34 11.86
N PRO A 10 -15.54 0.19 11.98
CA PRO A 10 -14.91 -1.13 12.10
C PRO A 10 -15.48 -1.99 13.23
N GLU A 11 -15.88 -1.37 14.34
CA GLU A 11 -16.45 -2.03 15.52
C GLU A 11 -17.76 -2.76 15.23
N LEU A 12 -18.49 -2.37 14.18
CA LEU A 12 -19.76 -3.00 13.81
C LEU A 12 -19.60 -4.31 13.04
N VAL A 13 -18.37 -4.59 12.57
CA VAL A 13 -18.08 -5.69 11.64
C VAL A 13 -16.92 -6.59 12.08
N THR A 14 -16.31 -6.37 13.25
CA THR A 14 -15.15 -7.14 13.75
C THR A 14 -15.29 -8.66 13.58
N ASP A 15 -16.46 -9.22 13.88
CA ASP A 15 -16.74 -10.67 13.78
C ASP A 15 -17.56 -11.07 12.55
N LYS A 16 -17.76 -10.13 11.61
CA LYS A 16 -18.61 -10.32 10.41
C LYS A 16 -17.80 -10.39 9.12
N VAL A 17 -16.52 -10.04 9.17
CA VAL A 17 -15.63 -10.02 8.00
C VAL A 17 -14.32 -10.74 8.30
N ALA A 18 -13.77 -11.41 7.29
CA ALA A 18 -12.49 -12.10 7.43
C ALA A 18 -11.29 -11.14 7.42
N VAL A 19 -11.38 -10.02 6.71
CA VAL A 19 -10.35 -8.98 6.59
C VAL A 19 -11.04 -7.63 6.54
N MET A 20 -10.49 -6.64 7.25
CA MET A 20 -10.94 -5.25 7.21
C MET A 20 -9.74 -4.34 6.94
N ALA A 21 -9.95 -3.29 6.15
CA ALA A 21 -8.97 -2.25 5.88
C ALA A 21 -9.68 -0.89 5.86
N THR A 22 -8.96 0.17 6.22
CA THR A 22 -9.49 1.56 6.21
C THR A 22 -8.38 2.55 5.88
N GLY A 23 -8.72 3.83 5.71
CA GLY A 23 -7.71 4.90 5.60
C GLY A 23 -7.17 5.41 6.95
N ARG A 24 -7.77 4.97 8.06
CA ARG A 24 -7.44 5.41 9.42
C ARG A 24 -6.20 4.69 9.95
N SER A 25 -5.30 5.43 10.60
CA SER A 25 -4.03 4.92 11.13
C SER A 25 -4.16 4.16 12.46
N ASP A 26 -5.30 4.29 13.13
CA ASP A 26 -5.56 3.65 14.42
C ASP A 26 -6.17 2.25 14.30
N TYR A 27 -6.34 1.72 13.08
CA TYR A 27 -6.76 0.35 12.82
C TYR A 27 -5.69 -0.43 12.02
N PRO A 28 -5.70 -1.77 12.10
CA PRO A 28 -4.90 -2.61 11.22
C PRO A 28 -5.21 -2.37 9.74
N ASN A 29 -4.29 -2.77 8.87
CA ASN A 29 -4.43 -2.68 7.41
C ASN A 29 -4.78 -1.27 6.91
N GLN A 30 -4.05 -0.25 7.37
CA GLN A 30 -4.23 1.10 6.87
C GLN A 30 -3.84 1.19 5.39
N ILE A 31 -4.78 1.57 4.53
CA ILE A 31 -4.54 1.87 3.12
C ILE A 31 -4.27 3.37 2.99
N ASN A 32 -3.02 3.71 2.67
CA ASN A 32 -2.58 5.09 2.56
C ASN A 32 -1.69 5.31 1.33
N ASN A 33 -1.87 6.44 0.65
CA ASN A 33 -1.07 6.84 -0.51
C ASN A 33 0.42 6.99 -0.19
N VAL A 34 0.80 7.17 1.10
CA VAL A 34 2.20 7.14 1.57
C VAL A 34 2.92 5.85 1.14
N LEU A 35 2.21 4.74 1.01
CA LEU A 35 2.79 3.47 0.59
C LEU A 35 3.22 3.46 -0.89
N ALA A 36 2.71 4.39 -1.71
CA ALA A 36 2.98 4.44 -3.14
C ALA A 36 3.72 5.71 -3.54
N PHE A 37 3.21 6.89 -3.18
CA PHE A 37 3.66 8.16 -3.78
C PHE A 37 5.18 8.39 -3.69
N PRO A 38 5.88 8.15 -2.56
CA PRO A 38 7.30 8.47 -2.48
C PRO A 38 8.12 7.62 -3.46
N GLY A 39 7.83 6.32 -3.52
CA GLY A 39 8.49 5.40 -4.43
C GLY A 39 8.12 5.63 -5.88
N MET A 40 6.84 5.91 -6.18
CA MET A 40 6.37 6.21 -7.54
C MET A 40 7.15 7.37 -8.16
N PHE A 41 7.27 8.49 -7.41
CA PHE A 41 8.01 9.65 -7.88
C PHE A 41 9.52 9.41 -7.91
N ARG A 42 10.09 8.72 -6.91
CA ARG A 42 11.52 8.38 -6.91
C ARG A 42 11.90 7.55 -8.14
N GLY A 43 11.16 6.48 -8.42
CA GLY A 43 11.40 5.62 -9.58
C GLY A 43 11.23 6.37 -10.90
N ALA A 44 10.21 7.22 -11.02
CA ALA A 44 10.00 8.04 -12.20
C ALA A 44 11.13 9.05 -12.45
N LEU A 45 11.63 9.69 -11.39
CA LEU A 45 12.77 10.62 -11.49
C LEU A 45 14.05 9.90 -11.88
N ASP A 46 14.35 8.75 -11.26
CA ASP A 46 15.54 7.95 -11.54
C ASP A 46 15.56 7.45 -13.00
N ALA A 47 14.41 6.98 -13.50
CA ALA A 47 14.27 6.48 -14.87
C ALA A 47 13.88 7.55 -15.91
N ARG A 48 13.77 8.82 -15.50
CA ARG A 48 13.35 9.96 -16.34
C ARG A 48 12.03 9.70 -17.10
N ILE A 49 11.08 9.07 -16.42
CA ILE A 49 9.76 8.77 -16.95
C ILE A 49 8.99 10.08 -17.13
N ARG A 50 8.41 10.28 -18.32
CA ARG A 50 7.66 11.51 -18.66
C ARG A 50 6.17 11.44 -18.32
N GLN A 51 5.63 10.22 -18.25
CA GLN A 51 4.21 9.98 -18.01
C GLN A 51 4.06 8.63 -17.31
N PHE A 52 3.19 8.60 -16.30
CA PHE A 52 2.82 7.34 -15.66
C PHE A 52 1.83 6.56 -16.53
N GLU A 53 2.05 5.25 -16.59
CA GLU A 53 1.16 4.32 -17.28
C GLU A 53 0.48 3.38 -16.27
N PRO A 54 -0.70 2.83 -16.58
CA PRO A 54 -1.42 1.91 -15.68
C PRO A 54 -0.58 0.71 -15.18
N THR A 55 0.31 0.20 -16.03
CA THR A 55 1.24 -0.89 -15.71
C THR A 55 2.19 -0.55 -14.57
N MET A 56 2.59 0.73 -14.43
CA MET A 56 3.46 1.18 -13.35
C MET A 56 2.73 1.14 -12.00
N TYR A 57 1.43 1.45 -11.98
CA TYR A 57 0.63 1.34 -10.76
C TYR A 57 0.44 -0.12 -10.33
N LEU A 58 0.24 -1.04 -11.29
CA LEU A 58 0.19 -2.47 -10.99
C LEU A 58 1.50 -2.97 -10.38
N ARG A 59 2.63 -2.63 -10.99
CA ARG A 59 3.96 -3.04 -10.49
C ARG A 59 4.28 -2.45 -9.11
N ALA A 60 3.87 -1.22 -8.87
CA ALA A 60 3.97 -0.62 -7.53
C ALA A 60 3.10 -1.36 -6.51
N ALA A 61 1.86 -1.72 -6.86
CA ALA A 61 0.98 -2.49 -5.98
C ALA A 61 1.55 -3.88 -5.68
N GLU A 62 2.07 -4.58 -6.70
CA GLU A 62 2.76 -5.86 -6.55
C GLU A 62 4.00 -5.76 -5.64
N ALA A 63 4.80 -4.69 -5.81
CA ALA A 63 5.98 -4.46 -4.98
C ALA A 63 5.63 -4.17 -3.51
N ILE A 64 4.55 -3.43 -3.25
CA ILE A 64 4.04 -3.19 -1.89
C ILE A 64 3.57 -4.52 -1.27
N ALA A 65 2.78 -5.30 -2.01
CA ALA A 65 2.25 -6.58 -1.52
C ALA A 65 3.38 -7.58 -1.21
N ALA A 66 4.42 -7.63 -2.05
CA ALA A 66 5.56 -8.53 -1.88
C ALA A 66 6.42 -8.26 -0.62
N LEU A 67 6.23 -7.13 0.07
CA LEU A 67 6.93 -6.82 1.31
C LEU A 67 6.38 -7.55 2.54
N ILE A 68 5.20 -8.16 2.42
CA ILE A 68 4.67 -9.08 3.41
C ILE A 68 5.03 -10.50 3.00
N HIS A 69 5.77 -11.19 3.86
CA HIS A 69 6.07 -12.60 3.67
C HIS A 69 4.85 -13.45 4.01
N ASP A 70 4.68 -14.61 3.35
CA ASP A 70 3.57 -15.53 3.57
C ASP A 70 3.39 -15.95 5.04
N ARG A 71 4.49 -16.06 5.79
CA ARG A 71 4.46 -16.40 7.23
C ARG A 71 3.91 -15.26 8.11
N ASP A 72 4.00 -14.03 7.64
CA ASP A 72 3.61 -12.81 8.34
C ASP A 72 2.21 -12.33 7.86
N LEU A 73 1.70 -12.90 6.77
CA LEU A 73 0.39 -12.60 6.19
C LEU A 73 -0.73 -13.07 7.12
N GLY A 74 -1.68 -12.18 7.38
CA GLY A 74 -2.87 -12.53 8.16
C GLY A 74 -3.98 -11.49 8.08
N PRO A 75 -5.15 -11.76 8.70
CA PRO A 75 -6.32 -10.89 8.65
C PRO A 75 -6.07 -9.42 9.03
N GLN A 76 -5.08 -9.17 9.89
CA GLN A 76 -4.71 -7.84 10.39
C GLN A 76 -3.37 -7.33 9.81
N ASN A 77 -2.77 -8.08 8.88
CA ASN A 77 -1.47 -7.75 8.28
C ASN A 77 -1.46 -8.14 6.78
N ILE A 78 -2.22 -7.40 5.97
CA ILE A 78 -2.30 -7.60 4.50
C ILE A 78 -1.57 -6.53 3.69
N VAL A 79 -1.10 -5.47 4.35
CA VAL A 79 -0.37 -4.35 3.75
C VAL A 79 0.71 -3.87 4.73
N PRO A 80 1.92 -3.53 4.27
CA PRO A 80 2.97 -3.05 5.17
C PRO A 80 2.56 -1.75 5.88
N SER A 81 3.22 -1.47 7.00
CA SER A 81 3.07 -0.22 7.73
C SER A 81 3.45 0.97 6.85
N ALA A 82 2.76 2.10 7.04
CA ALA A 82 3.13 3.39 6.44
C ALA A 82 4.55 3.86 6.80
N PHE A 83 5.14 3.30 7.87
CA PHE A 83 6.49 3.60 8.33
C PHE A 83 7.52 2.52 7.96
N ASP A 84 7.15 1.53 7.16
CA ASP A 84 8.11 0.53 6.66
C ASP A 84 9.03 1.19 5.62
N ASP A 85 10.30 1.34 6.00
CA ASP A 85 11.33 2.04 5.23
C ASP A 85 11.68 1.34 3.90
N ARG A 86 11.30 0.07 3.75
CA ARG A 86 11.51 -0.72 2.54
C ARG A 86 10.54 -0.33 1.43
N VAL A 87 9.37 0.21 1.77
CA VAL A 87 8.27 0.46 0.83
C VAL A 87 8.67 1.42 -0.29
N ALA A 88 9.19 2.60 0.05
CA ALA A 88 9.55 3.60 -0.94
C ALA A 88 10.62 3.09 -1.92
N SER A 89 11.62 2.36 -1.41
CA SER A 89 12.70 1.78 -2.21
C SER A 89 12.20 0.66 -3.13
N ALA A 90 11.34 -0.24 -2.62
CA ALA A 90 10.77 -1.32 -3.41
C ALA A 90 9.89 -0.80 -4.55
N VAL A 91 9.00 0.17 -4.25
CA VAL A 91 8.16 0.80 -5.27
C VAL A 91 8.99 1.56 -6.29
N ALA A 92 10.03 2.30 -5.88
CA ALA A 92 10.89 3.02 -6.81
C ALA A 92 11.58 2.09 -7.82
N ALA A 93 12.16 0.99 -7.34
CA ALA A 93 12.75 -0.03 -8.21
C ALA A 93 11.69 -0.62 -9.15
N ALA A 94 10.54 -0.99 -8.60
CA ALA A 94 9.43 -1.57 -9.36
C ALA A 94 8.77 -0.59 -10.34
N VAL A 95 9.01 0.71 -10.27
CA VAL A 95 8.54 1.68 -11.28
C VAL A 95 9.63 1.98 -12.31
N ALA A 96 10.89 1.98 -11.90
CA ALA A 96 12.03 2.33 -12.75
C ALA A 96 12.34 1.29 -13.83
N HIS A 97 12.06 0.00 -13.61
CA HIS A 97 12.21 -1.01 -14.68
C HIS A 97 11.17 -0.74 -15.79
N ARG A 98 11.48 -1.05 -17.05
CA ARG A 98 10.52 -0.99 -18.16
C ARG A 98 10.14 -2.39 -18.58
#